data_AF-A0A8T6MP71-F1
#
_entry.id   AF-A0A8T6MP71-F1
#
_cell.length_a   1.000
_cell.length_b   1.000
_cell.length_c   1.000
_cell.angle_alpha   90.00
_cell.angle_beta   90.00
_cell.angle_gamma   90.00
#
_symmetry.space_group_name_H-M   'P 1'
#
loop_
_entity.id
_entity.type
_entity.pdbx_description
1 polymer ?
#
loop_
_entity_poly.entity_id
_entity_poly.type
_entity_poly.pdbx_seq_one_letter_code
_entity_poly.pdbx_strand_id
1 'polypeptide(L)'
;MEEQLQIRRAFGILFVLVSVAVSVASALSLVVATNGYPMFWYAVIWLTSFGIPFGAYFKKSKAKLLMIRQRMKNSVHWPTQIKAINGLCWALPFALIGVFPSMIQYLILFGIGFGNLSTYIFMRKFSGLVNNEQLMVGVVSLAFVFVAVAIDQTLFVHNQPVAVFLSRILIAISYALGGIFALLAKK
;
A
#
# COMPACT_ATOMS: atom_id res chain seq x y z
N MET A 1 -10.42 -20.72 -13.75
CA MET A 1 -9.20 -20.08 -14.31
C MET A 1 -9.49 -18.64 -14.72
N GLU A 2 -10.52 -18.40 -15.52
CA GLU A 2 -10.90 -17.04 -15.95
C GLU A 2 -11.35 -16.12 -14.80
N GLU A 3 -12.13 -16.63 -13.86
CA GLU A 3 -12.57 -15.86 -12.67
C GLU A 3 -11.39 -15.40 -11.79
N GLN A 4 -10.40 -16.27 -11.57
CA GLN A 4 -9.20 -15.93 -10.80
C GLN A 4 -8.37 -14.84 -11.50
N LEU A 5 -8.28 -14.90 -12.83
CA LEU A 5 -7.63 -13.86 -13.62
C LEU A 5 -8.37 -12.51 -13.53
N GLN A 6 -9.71 -12.53 -13.57
CA GLN A 6 -10.54 -11.32 -13.39
C GLN A 6 -10.36 -10.71 -11.99
N ILE A 7 -10.36 -11.54 -10.94
CA ILE A 7 -10.09 -11.10 -9.56
C ILE A 7 -8.68 -10.50 -9.47
N ARG A 8 -7.68 -11.14 -10.07
CA ARG A 8 -6.31 -10.62 -10.10
C ARG A 8 -6.23 -9.25 -10.78
N ARG A 9 -6.87 -9.09 -11.94
CA ARG A 9 -6.93 -7.79 -12.63
C ARG A 9 -7.68 -6.73 -11.83
N ALA A 10 -8.75 -7.10 -11.12
CA ALA A 10 -9.46 -6.18 -10.22
C ALA A 10 -8.55 -5.68 -9.09
N PHE A 11 -7.73 -6.56 -8.49
CA PHE A 11 -6.70 -6.16 -7.54
C PHE A 11 -5.58 -5.33 -8.19
N GLY A 12 -5.23 -5.63 -9.44
CA GLY A 12 -4.27 -4.84 -10.21
C GLY A 12 -4.72 -3.39 -10.35
N ILE A 13 -5.98 -3.18 -10.73
CA ILE A 13 -6.56 -1.82 -10.81
C ILE A 13 -6.60 -1.17 -9.44
N LEU A 14 -6.99 -1.90 -8.38
CA LEU A 14 -6.96 -1.39 -7.02
C LEU A 14 -5.56 -0.87 -6.64
N PHE A 15 -4.51 -1.61 -6.95
CA PHE A 15 -3.13 -1.20 -6.65
C PHE A 15 -2.69 0.03 -7.45
N VAL A 16 -3.07 0.13 -8.72
CA VAL A 16 -2.83 1.34 -9.51
C VAL A 16 -3.56 2.55 -8.91
N LEU A 17 -4.81 2.38 -8.46
CA LEU A 17 -5.55 3.46 -7.80
C LEU A 17 -4.88 3.89 -6.48
N VAL A 18 -4.40 2.94 -5.67
CA VAL A 18 -3.62 3.24 -4.46
C VAL A 18 -2.36 4.03 -4.81
N SER A 19 -1.61 3.61 -5.83
CA SER A 19 -0.39 4.30 -6.27
C SER A 19 -0.68 5.76 -6.66
N VAL A 20 -1.68 5.99 -7.52
CA VAL A 20 -2.05 7.35 -7.93
C VAL A 20 -2.49 8.19 -6.73
N ALA A 21 -3.34 7.65 -5.86
CA ALA A 21 -3.84 8.35 -4.68
C ALA A 21 -2.71 8.73 -3.72
N VAL A 22 -1.79 7.80 -3.44
CA VAL A 22 -0.63 8.04 -2.57
C VAL A 22 0.31 9.08 -3.18
N SER A 23 0.61 8.99 -4.49
CA SER A 23 1.48 9.96 -5.16
C SER A 23 0.92 11.38 -5.08
N VAL A 24 -0.35 11.56 -5.44
CA VAL A 24 -1.01 12.87 -5.40
C VAL A 24 -1.09 13.41 -3.97
N ALA A 25 -1.54 12.58 -3.03
CA ALA A 25 -1.63 12.98 -1.63
C ALA A 25 -0.27 13.39 -1.07
N SER A 26 0.80 12.70 -1.45
CA SER A 26 2.16 12.96 -1.00
C SER A 26 2.69 14.27 -1.55
N ALA A 27 2.53 14.52 -2.86
CA ALA A 27 2.96 15.76 -3.49
C ALA A 27 2.26 16.98 -2.88
N LEU A 28 0.94 16.91 -2.71
CA LEU A 28 0.17 17.99 -2.08
C LEU A 28 0.51 18.15 -0.58
N SER A 29 0.74 17.05 0.13
CA SER A 29 1.18 17.08 1.54
C SER A 29 2.55 17.76 1.70
N LEU A 30 3.45 17.59 0.74
CA LEU A 30 4.75 18.26 0.75
C LEU A 30 4.56 19.77 0.58
N VAL A 31 3.68 20.23 -0.32
CA VAL A 31 3.33 21.65 -0.47
C VAL A 31 2.77 22.22 0.83
N VAL A 32 1.89 21.49 1.52
CA VAL A 32 1.37 21.90 2.84
C VAL A 32 2.49 22.04 3.85
N ALA A 33 3.41 21.08 3.90
CA ALA A 33 4.53 21.08 4.85
C ALA A 33 5.47 22.27 4.60
N THR A 34 5.81 22.56 3.35
CA THR A 34 6.80 23.58 3.00
C THR A 34 6.25 25.00 3.06
N ASN A 35 4.94 25.18 2.91
CA ASN A 35 4.28 26.49 2.97
C ASN A 35 3.66 26.81 4.34
N GLY A 36 3.80 25.91 5.33
CA GLY A 36 3.28 26.14 6.68
C GLY A 36 1.75 26.20 6.76
N TYR A 37 1.05 25.54 5.82
CA TYR A 37 -0.42 25.53 5.84
C TYR A 37 -0.96 24.73 7.04
N PRO A 38 -2.17 25.05 7.54
CA PRO A 38 -2.76 24.36 8.68
C PRO A 38 -2.89 22.83 8.50
N MET A 39 -2.71 22.09 9.60
CA MET A 39 -2.65 20.62 9.58
C MET A 39 -3.94 19.93 9.06
N PHE A 40 -5.11 20.57 9.17
CA PHE A 40 -6.36 19.98 8.66
C PHE A 40 -6.32 19.73 7.14
N TRP A 41 -5.49 20.46 6.39
CA TRP A 41 -5.32 20.25 4.95
C TRP A 41 -4.76 18.86 4.61
N TYR A 42 -3.93 18.26 5.49
CA TYR A 42 -3.50 16.88 5.28
C TYR A 42 -4.70 15.93 5.23
N ALA A 43 -5.66 16.05 6.16
CA ALA A 43 -6.84 15.21 6.16
C ALA A 43 -7.67 15.40 4.88
N VAL A 44 -7.91 16.65 4.46
CA VAL A 44 -8.65 16.96 3.23
C VAL A 44 -7.95 16.38 1.99
N ILE A 45 -6.63 16.57 1.87
CA ILE A 45 -5.83 16.05 0.75
C ILE A 45 -5.92 14.53 0.68
N TRP A 46 -5.72 13.82 1.79
CA TRP A 46 -5.73 12.36 1.80
C TRP A 46 -7.14 11.82 1.51
N LEU A 47 -8.19 12.40 2.11
CA LEU A 47 -9.57 11.99 1.86
C LEU A 47 -9.99 12.21 0.41
N THR A 48 -9.62 13.34 -0.19
CA THR A 48 -9.97 13.63 -1.60
C THR A 48 -9.14 12.80 -2.58
N SER A 49 -7.84 12.64 -2.31
CA SER A 49 -6.92 11.86 -3.17
C SER A 49 -7.30 10.38 -3.25
N PHE A 50 -7.86 9.80 -2.18
CA PHE A 50 -8.42 8.44 -2.23
C PHE A 50 -9.89 8.45 -2.68
N GLY A 51 -10.71 9.34 -2.13
CA GLY A 51 -12.15 9.36 -2.34
C GLY A 51 -12.56 9.55 -3.80
N ILE A 52 -11.88 10.44 -4.53
CA ILE A 52 -12.21 10.73 -5.94
C ILE A 52 -11.92 9.50 -6.85
N PRO A 53 -10.68 8.97 -6.93
CA PRO A 53 -10.39 7.87 -7.84
C PRO A 53 -11.12 6.58 -7.47
N PHE A 54 -11.22 6.24 -6.18
CA PHE A 54 -11.95 5.05 -5.74
C PHE A 54 -13.45 5.22 -5.97
N GLY A 55 -14.01 6.37 -5.59
CA GLY A 55 -15.41 6.70 -5.81
C GLY A 55 -15.77 6.61 -7.29
N ALA A 56 -15.00 7.24 -8.17
CA ALA A 56 -15.22 7.19 -9.61
C ALA A 56 -15.17 5.75 -10.17
N TYR A 57 -14.18 4.95 -9.74
CA TYR A 57 -13.99 3.59 -10.24
C TYR A 57 -15.11 2.62 -9.82
N PHE A 58 -15.56 2.72 -8.56
CA PHE A 58 -16.57 1.81 -7.99
C PHE A 58 -18.02 2.29 -8.14
N LYS A 59 -18.27 3.58 -8.43
CA LYS A 59 -19.61 4.18 -8.55
C LYS A 59 -20.59 3.38 -9.42
N LYS A 60 -20.12 2.84 -10.55
CA LYS A 60 -20.98 2.22 -11.57
C LYS A 60 -20.99 0.69 -11.57
N SER A 61 -20.26 0.02 -10.67
CA SER A 61 -20.21 -1.45 -10.72
C SER A 61 -19.97 -2.09 -9.36
N LYS A 62 -21.07 -2.58 -8.77
CA LYS A 62 -21.04 -3.43 -7.57
C LYS A 62 -20.23 -4.71 -7.81
N ALA A 63 -20.23 -5.24 -9.04
CA ALA A 63 -19.45 -6.42 -9.42
C ALA A 63 -17.94 -6.25 -9.16
N LYS A 64 -17.37 -5.06 -9.44
CA LYS A 64 -15.96 -4.76 -9.14
C LYS A 64 -15.63 -4.88 -7.66
N LEU A 65 -16.48 -4.35 -6.79
CA LEU A 65 -16.33 -4.47 -5.34
C LEU A 65 -16.48 -5.92 -4.86
N LEU A 66 -17.44 -6.65 -5.44
CA LEU A 66 -17.67 -8.05 -5.08
C LEU A 66 -16.47 -8.95 -5.43
N MET A 67 -15.81 -8.73 -6.57
CA MET A 67 -14.58 -9.45 -6.93
C MET A 67 -13.44 -9.23 -5.92
N ILE A 68 -13.25 -7.99 -5.47
CA ILE A 68 -12.24 -7.68 -4.44
C ILE A 68 -12.62 -8.36 -3.13
N ARG A 69 -13.89 -8.25 -2.73
CA ARG A 69 -14.43 -8.87 -1.52
C ARG A 69 -14.29 -10.39 -1.54
N GLN A 70 -14.49 -11.04 -2.69
CA GLN A 70 -14.39 -12.48 -2.83
C GLN A 70 -12.99 -12.98 -2.47
N ARG A 71 -11.93 -12.30 -2.93
CA ARG A 71 -10.57 -12.63 -2.49
C ARG A 71 -10.36 -12.38 -1.01
N MET A 72 -10.85 -11.25 -0.48
CA MET A 72 -10.70 -10.92 0.95
C MET A 72 -11.40 -11.94 1.86
N LYS A 73 -12.52 -12.54 1.44
CA LYS A 73 -13.22 -13.57 2.22
C LYS A 73 -12.38 -14.82 2.50
N ASN A 74 -11.32 -15.07 1.73
CA ASN A 74 -10.44 -16.21 2.00
C ASN A 74 -9.77 -16.11 3.38
N SER A 75 -9.41 -14.90 3.82
CA SER A 75 -8.76 -14.73 5.13
C SER A 75 -9.71 -14.97 6.31
N VAL A 76 -11.03 -14.98 6.09
CA VAL A 76 -12.04 -15.27 7.13
C VAL A 76 -11.93 -16.70 7.64
N HIS A 77 -11.46 -17.63 6.81
CA HIS A 77 -11.36 -19.05 7.16
C HIS A 77 -9.97 -19.42 7.73
N TRP A 78 -9.04 -18.46 7.82
CA TRP A 78 -7.73 -18.71 8.39
C TRP A 78 -7.81 -18.99 9.90
N PRO A 79 -6.86 -19.77 10.45
CA PRO A 79 -6.71 -19.90 11.89
C PRO A 79 -6.54 -18.53 12.56
N THR A 80 -7.12 -18.35 13.76
CA THR A 80 -7.13 -17.06 14.47
C THR A 80 -5.72 -16.50 14.69
N GLN A 81 -4.76 -17.35 15.01
CA GLN A 81 -3.35 -16.97 15.19
C GLN A 81 -2.76 -16.37 13.91
N ILE A 82 -3.08 -16.94 12.74
CA ILE A 82 -2.60 -16.46 11.45
C ILE A 82 -3.22 -15.10 11.09
N LYS A 83 -4.51 -14.92 11.39
CA LYS A 83 -5.17 -13.62 11.24
C LYS A 83 -4.51 -12.57 12.14
N ALA A 84 -4.18 -12.91 13.38
CA ALA A 84 -3.51 -12.02 14.32
C ALA A 84 -2.11 -11.64 13.82
N ILE A 85 -1.30 -12.61 13.38
CA ILE A 85 0.03 -12.36 12.83
C ILE A 85 -0.05 -11.47 11.59
N ASN A 86 -0.96 -11.78 10.64
CA ASN A 86 -1.17 -10.94 9.47
C ASN A 86 -1.60 -9.52 9.85
N GLY A 87 -2.52 -9.41 10.81
CA GLY A 87 -2.97 -8.13 11.36
C GLY A 87 -1.83 -7.32 11.97
N LEU A 88 -0.93 -7.98 12.71
CA LEU A 88 0.26 -7.34 13.27
C LEU A 88 1.23 -6.90 12.17
N CYS A 89 1.48 -7.71 11.14
CA CYS A 89 2.31 -7.31 10.00
C CYS A 89 1.79 -6.06 9.29
N TRP A 90 0.47 -5.86 9.25
CA TRP A 90 -0.14 -4.64 8.74
C TRP A 90 -0.08 -3.49 9.74
N ALA A 91 -0.56 -3.68 10.97
CA ALA A 91 -0.85 -2.60 11.90
C ALA A 91 0.35 -2.18 12.76
N LEU A 92 1.23 -3.11 13.13
CA LEU A 92 2.29 -2.84 14.09
C LEU A 92 3.27 -1.77 13.60
N PRO A 93 3.78 -1.80 12.33
CA PRO A 93 4.66 -0.74 11.87
C PRO A 93 4.02 0.65 11.91
N PHE A 94 2.72 0.76 11.59
CA PHE A 94 2.01 2.04 11.69
C PHE A 94 1.77 2.47 13.14
N ALA A 95 1.46 1.53 14.04
CA ALA A 95 1.32 1.83 15.46
C ALA A 95 2.63 2.36 16.06
N LEU A 96 3.77 1.80 15.64
CA LEU A 96 5.09 2.25 16.06
C LEU A 96 5.41 3.68 15.62
N ILE A 97 4.74 4.25 14.61
CA ILE A 97 4.91 5.66 14.23
C ILE A 97 4.49 6.59 15.38
N GLY A 98 3.47 6.21 16.15
CA GLY A 98 3.04 7.00 17.31
C GLY A 98 4.09 7.04 18.44
N VAL A 99 4.93 6.01 18.54
CA VAL A 99 6.00 5.92 19.53
C VAL A 99 7.32 6.49 18.99
N PHE A 100 7.59 6.28 17.70
CA PHE A 100 8.82 6.67 17.00
C PHE A 100 8.50 7.51 15.76
N PRO A 101 8.02 8.75 15.92
CA PRO A 101 7.56 9.58 14.79
C PRO A 101 8.69 9.94 13.82
N SER A 102 9.93 10.01 14.28
CA SER A 102 11.12 10.23 13.44
C SER A 102 11.42 9.07 12.49
N MET A 103 10.85 7.90 12.71
CA MET A 103 11.04 6.70 11.89
C MET A 103 9.92 6.48 10.87
N ILE A 104 8.99 7.44 10.73
CA ILE A 104 7.80 7.33 9.88
C ILE A 104 8.14 6.87 8.46
N GLN A 105 9.18 7.41 7.83
CA GLN A 105 9.57 7.10 6.45
C GLN A 105 9.97 5.64 6.26
N TYR A 106 10.52 4.99 7.29
CA TYR A 106 10.86 3.56 7.24
C TYR A 106 9.67 2.69 7.65
N LEU A 107 8.96 3.10 8.71
CA LEU A 107 7.84 2.36 9.27
C LEU A 107 6.67 2.24 8.30
N ILE A 108 6.43 3.25 7.45
CA ILE A 108 5.42 3.13 6.39
C ILE A 108 5.82 2.08 5.33
N LEU A 109 7.09 2.01 4.96
CA LEU A 109 7.60 1.02 4.00
C LEU A 109 7.55 -0.39 4.60
N PHE A 110 7.91 -0.54 5.88
CA PHE A 110 7.76 -1.80 6.61
C PHE A 110 6.30 -2.24 6.72
N GLY A 111 5.38 -1.33 7.04
CA GLY A 111 3.94 -1.62 7.11
C GLY A 111 3.38 -2.17 5.79
N ILE A 112 3.68 -1.49 4.68
CA ILE A 112 3.28 -1.96 3.35
C ILE A 112 4.00 -3.25 2.97
N GLY A 113 5.29 -3.35 3.26
CA GLY A 113 6.13 -4.50 2.97
C GLY A 113 5.67 -5.77 3.67
N PHE A 114 5.68 -5.77 5.00
CA PHE A 114 5.27 -6.90 5.82
C PHE A 114 3.79 -7.25 5.64
N GLY A 115 2.91 -6.25 5.54
CA GLY A 115 1.49 -6.47 5.30
C GLY A 115 1.23 -7.25 4.01
N ASN A 116 1.80 -6.83 2.89
CA ASN A 116 1.61 -7.52 1.61
C ASN A 116 2.34 -8.88 1.55
N LEU A 117 3.55 -8.97 2.09
CA LEU A 117 4.32 -10.22 2.10
C LEU A 117 3.64 -11.30 2.96
N SER A 118 3.21 -10.95 4.17
CA SER A 118 2.47 -11.87 5.05
C SER A 118 1.15 -12.32 4.41
N THR A 119 0.40 -11.38 3.83
CA THR A 119 -0.85 -11.71 3.13
C THR A 119 -0.61 -12.67 1.97
N TYR A 120 0.47 -12.49 1.19
CA TYR A 120 0.85 -13.42 0.13
C TYR A 120 1.16 -14.82 0.68
N ILE A 121 2.02 -14.92 1.70
CA ILE A 121 2.43 -16.19 2.31
C ILE A 121 1.20 -16.95 2.83
N PHE A 122 0.30 -16.27 3.54
CA PHE A 122 -0.88 -16.89 4.12
C PHE A 122 -1.97 -17.21 3.09
N MET A 123 -2.18 -16.37 2.09
CA MET A 123 -3.07 -16.71 0.96
C MET A 123 -2.59 -17.95 0.23
N ARG A 124 -1.28 -18.07 -0.01
CA ARG A 124 -0.70 -19.24 -0.67
C ARG A 124 -0.85 -20.48 0.18
N LYS A 125 -0.54 -20.39 1.48
CA LYS A 125 -0.51 -21.54 2.40
C LYS A 125 -1.91 -22.02 2.83
N PHE A 126 -2.81 -21.10 3.15
CA PHE A 126 -4.09 -21.43 3.78
C PHE A 126 -5.30 -21.29 2.84
N SER A 127 -5.13 -20.66 1.67
CA SER A 127 -6.20 -20.49 0.69
C SER A 127 -5.89 -21.07 -0.69
N GLY A 128 -4.67 -21.60 -0.90
CA GLY A 128 -4.23 -22.11 -2.21
C GLY A 128 -4.12 -21.04 -3.31
N LEU A 129 -4.07 -19.75 -2.94
CA LEU A 129 -4.06 -18.62 -3.89
C LEU A 129 -2.67 -18.03 -4.05
N VAL A 130 -2.18 -18.00 -5.30
CA VAL A 130 -0.86 -17.47 -5.63
C VAL A 130 -0.98 -16.02 -6.11
N ASN A 131 -0.91 -15.09 -5.15
CA ASN A 131 -1.12 -13.67 -5.35
C ASN A 131 0.20 -12.92 -5.61
N ASN A 132 0.89 -13.24 -6.71
CA ASN A 132 2.25 -12.76 -6.96
C ASN A 132 2.37 -11.22 -7.03
N GLU A 133 1.28 -10.50 -7.35
CA GLU A 133 1.26 -9.04 -7.26
C GLU A 133 1.41 -8.52 -5.83
N GLN A 134 0.88 -9.21 -4.82
CA GLN A 134 1.10 -8.85 -3.42
C GLN A 134 2.54 -9.16 -2.99
N LEU A 135 3.09 -10.27 -3.44
CA LEU A 135 4.51 -10.57 -3.22
C LEU A 135 5.39 -9.45 -3.79
N MET A 136 5.11 -8.99 -5.01
CA MET A 136 5.84 -7.89 -5.66
C MET A 136 5.80 -6.62 -4.81
N VAL A 137 4.60 -6.15 -4.40
CA VAL A 137 4.48 -4.97 -3.53
C VAL A 137 5.26 -5.16 -2.24
N GLY A 138 5.14 -6.33 -1.60
CA GLY A 138 5.78 -6.63 -0.33
C GLY A 138 7.31 -6.58 -0.41
N VAL A 139 7.89 -7.33 -1.35
CA VAL A 139 9.36 -7.42 -1.51
C VAL A 139 9.95 -6.09 -1.96
N VAL A 140 9.32 -5.40 -2.92
CA VAL A 140 9.82 -4.12 -3.40
C VAL A 140 9.76 -3.06 -2.30
N SER A 141 8.68 -3.00 -1.51
CA SER A 141 8.58 -2.04 -0.40
C SER A 141 9.64 -2.30 0.68
N LEU A 142 9.93 -3.57 1.00
CA LEU A 142 10.98 -3.93 1.94
C LEU A 142 12.38 -3.59 1.39
N ALA A 143 12.63 -3.82 0.11
CA ALA A 143 13.88 -3.41 -0.54
C ALA A 143 14.05 -1.89 -0.50
N PHE A 144 12.96 -1.14 -0.67
CA PHE A 144 12.97 0.32 -0.58
C PHE A 144 13.25 0.88 0.81
N VAL A 145 13.18 0.08 1.88
CA VAL A 145 13.68 0.51 3.20
C VAL A 145 15.18 0.82 3.11
N PHE A 146 15.97 -0.04 2.47
CA PHE A 146 17.41 0.19 2.29
C PHE A 146 17.67 1.44 1.44
N VAL A 147 16.86 1.66 0.40
CA VAL A 147 16.92 2.87 -0.43
C VAL A 147 16.61 4.11 0.40
N ALA A 148 15.56 4.08 1.23
CA ALA A 148 15.19 5.19 2.11
C ALA A 148 16.29 5.50 3.12
N VAL A 149 16.90 4.48 3.74
CA VAL A 149 18.04 4.67 4.67
C VAL A 149 19.23 5.31 3.96
N ALA A 150 19.60 4.81 2.78
CA ALA A 150 20.72 5.37 2.01
C ALA A 150 20.48 6.83 1.61
N ILE A 151 19.25 7.15 1.19
CA ILE A 151 18.82 8.49 0.81
C ILE A 151 18.86 9.45 2.01
N ASP A 152 18.34 9.02 3.16
CA ASP A 152 18.32 9.84 4.37
C ASP A 152 19.73 10.13 4.92
N GLN A 153 20.64 9.16 4.80
CA GLN A 153 22.03 9.30 5.26
C GLN A 153 22.91 10.16 4.33
N THR A 154 22.49 10.41 3.10
CA THR A 154 23.32 11.09 2.08
C THR A 154 22.74 12.40 1.57
N LEU A 155 21.45 12.43 1.21
CA LEU A 155 20.85 13.51 0.43
C LEU A 155 19.93 14.43 1.24
N PHE A 156 19.28 13.93 2.30
CA PHE A 156 18.24 14.66 3.03
C PHE A 156 18.50 14.75 4.53
N VAL A 157 19.77 14.79 4.93
CA VAL A 157 20.20 14.98 6.31
C VAL A 157 19.39 16.14 6.93
N HIS A 158 18.46 15.80 7.83
CA HIS A 158 17.54 16.67 8.56
C HIS A 158 16.31 17.26 7.83
N ASN A 159 15.94 16.84 6.61
CA ASN A 159 14.68 17.28 5.97
C ASN A 159 13.56 16.23 6.06
N GLN A 160 12.95 16.13 7.24
CA GLN A 160 11.91 15.14 7.54
C GLN A 160 10.72 15.17 6.56
N PRO A 161 10.13 16.33 6.20
CA PRO A 161 9.05 16.36 5.22
C PRO A 161 9.39 15.74 3.86
N VAL A 162 10.62 15.93 3.38
CA VAL A 162 11.09 15.36 2.12
C VAL A 162 11.31 13.85 2.24
N ALA A 163 11.90 13.38 3.34
CA ALA A 163 12.04 11.94 3.60
C ALA A 163 10.68 11.21 3.65
N VAL A 164 9.68 11.82 4.30
CA VAL A 164 8.30 11.29 4.33
C VAL A 164 7.67 11.30 2.93
N PHE A 165 7.87 12.37 2.16
CA PHE A 165 7.39 12.45 0.78
C PHE A 165 7.99 11.32 -0.07
N LEU A 166 9.31 11.16 -0.07
CA LEU A 166 10.01 10.18 -0.90
C LEU A 166 9.64 8.75 -0.55
N SER A 167 9.59 8.40 0.74
CA SER A 167 9.14 7.08 1.18
C SER A 167 7.73 6.75 0.72
N ARG A 168 6.81 7.72 0.69
CA ARG A 168 5.47 7.53 0.12
C ARG A 168 5.47 7.38 -1.40
N ILE A 169 6.37 8.07 -2.11
CA ILE A 169 6.58 7.83 -3.56
C ILE A 169 7.13 6.43 -3.81
N LEU A 170 8.06 5.93 -2.99
CA LEU A 170 8.54 4.55 -3.07
C LEU A 170 7.42 3.52 -2.82
N ILE A 171 6.50 3.79 -1.88
CA ILE A 171 5.27 3.01 -1.71
C ILE A 171 4.42 3.05 -2.98
N ALA A 172 4.19 4.24 -3.55
CA ALA A 172 3.40 4.38 -4.76
C ALA A 172 4.00 3.62 -5.95
N ILE A 173 5.32 3.61 -6.09
CA ILE A 173 6.04 2.81 -7.10
C ILE A 173 5.81 1.32 -6.85
N SER A 174 5.93 0.85 -5.60
CA SER A 174 5.71 -0.56 -5.24
C SER A 174 4.31 -1.02 -5.62
N TYR A 175 3.29 -0.22 -5.30
CA TYR A 175 1.90 -0.48 -5.70
C TYR A 175 1.70 -0.42 -7.22
N ALA A 176 2.32 0.54 -7.92
CA ALA A 176 2.25 0.60 -9.38
C ALA A 176 2.81 -0.66 -10.02
N LEU A 177 3.98 -1.14 -9.57
CA LEU A 177 4.61 -2.36 -10.06
C LEU A 177 3.73 -3.59 -9.83
N GLY A 178 3.20 -3.77 -8.62
CA GLY A 178 2.25 -4.85 -8.34
C GLY A 178 0.99 -4.76 -9.19
N GLY A 179 0.45 -3.55 -9.36
CA GLY A 179 -0.74 -3.28 -10.16
C GLY A 179 -0.56 -3.61 -11.64
N ILE A 180 0.51 -3.09 -12.25
CA ILE A 180 0.88 -3.36 -13.65
C ILE A 180 1.13 -4.87 -13.84
N PHE A 181 1.86 -5.50 -12.92
CA PHE A 181 2.12 -6.94 -12.98
C PHE A 181 0.83 -7.77 -12.97
N ALA A 182 -0.16 -7.40 -12.16
CA ALA A 182 -1.47 -8.05 -12.14
C ALA A 182 -2.29 -7.79 -13.42
N LEU A 183 -2.18 -6.60 -14.01
CA LEU A 183 -2.89 -6.23 -15.25
C LEU A 183 -2.33 -6.93 -16.49
N LEU A 184 -1.00 -7.06 -16.56
CA LEU A 184 -0.30 -7.75 -17.66
C LEU A 184 -0.35 -9.27 -17.54
N ALA A 185 -0.88 -9.80 -16.44
CA ALA A 185 -1.05 -11.23 -16.26
C ALA A 185 -1.93 -11.81 -17.39
N LYS A 186 -1.40 -12.85 -18.04
CA LYS A 186 -2.11 -13.64 -19.07
C LYS A 186 -2.79 -14.88 -18.49
N LYS A 187 -2.37 -15.29 -17.29
CA LYS A 187 -2.90 -16.42 -16.51
C LYS A 187 -2.76 -16.09 -15.02
#